data_AF-A0A2S2P788-F1
#
_entry.id   AF-A0A2S2P788-F1
#
_cell.length_a   1.000
_cell.length_b   1.000
_cell.length_c   1.000
_cell.angle_alpha   90.00
_cell.angle_beta   90.00
_cell.angle_gamma   90.00
#
_symmetry.space_group_name_H-M   'P 1'
#
loop_
_entity.id
_entity.type
_entity.pdbx_description
1 polymer ?
#
loop_
_entity_poly.entity_id
_entity_poly.type
_entity_poly.pdbx_seq_one_letter_code
_entity_poly.pdbx_strand_id
1 'polypeptide(L)'
;DMVQSVGFNEISSTANRKIVWYYAKNINNILLYHEFLRSLMPGMIELLKIHVQHHAIKFNLKLEATYNRPNVPDSSENRAFKTSAVEIFPDSDITEIIERAYIKLLNEKDEYSGRGSGFNIVSIDGLLLAVYKYTPMSGSSYIELPAFIDRKRATINPQNVDQECFKWAILARHVTKPPVYRIGEN
;
A
#
# COMPACT_ATOMS: atom_id res chain seq x y z
N ASP A 1 -14.85 -18.03 -1.84
CA ASP A 1 -14.00 -19.20 -2.14
C ASP A 1 -12.54 -18.87 -1.95
N MET A 2 -11.73 -19.85 -1.54
CA MET A 2 -10.29 -19.68 -1.33
C MET A 2 -9.61 -19.47 -2.68
N VAL A 3 -8.96 -18.33 -2.84
CA VAL A 3 -8.20 -18.01 -4.06
C VAL A 3 -6.87 -18.74 -3.99
N GLN A 4 -6.69 -19.76 -4.83
CA GLN A 4 -5.40 -20.40 -5.06
C GLN A 4 -4.76 -19.78 -6.30
N SER A 5 -3.70 -19.00 -6.11
CA SER A 5 -2.84 -18.54 -7.22
C SER A 5 -1.49 -19.25 -7.10
N VAL A 6 -0.87 -19.56 -8.24
CA VAL A 6 0.43 -20.25 -8.27
C VAL A 6 1.46 -19.51 -7.39
N GLY A 7 2.01 -20.20 -6.40
CA GLY A 7 3.08 -19.70 -5.53
C GLY A 7 2.65 -18.98 -4.25
N PHE A 8 1.40 -18.51 -4.12
CA PHE A 8 0.90 -17.84 -2.90
C PHE A 8 -0.17 -18.67 -2.20
N ASN A 9 0.03 -18.93 -0.91
CA ASN A 9 -0.94 -19.62 -0.06
C ASN A 9 -1.55 -18.64 0.94
N GLU A 10 -2.87 -18.64 1.09
CA GLU A 10 -3.53 -17.90 2.17
C GLU A 10 -3.12 -18.49 3.53
N ILE A 11 -2.56 -17.67 4.41
CA ILE A 11 -2.09 -18.10 5.74
C ILE A 11 -2.98 -17.60 6.87
N SER A 12 -3.71 -16.50 6.67
CA SER A 12 -4.57 -15.91 7.68
C SER A 12 -5.52 -14.88 7.07
N SER A 13 -6.64 -14.62 7.75
CA SER A 13 -7.50 -13.47 7.47
C SER A 13 -8.06 -12.89 8.75
N THR A 14 -8.34 -11.58 8.78
CA THR A 14 -8.84 -10.89 9.98
C THR A 14 -9.97 -9.91 9.65
N ALA A 15 -10.68 -9.46 10.69
CA ALA A 15 -11.75 -8.46 10.62
C ALA A 15 -12.81 -8.77 9.55
N ASN A 16 -13.36 -9.99 9.58
CA ASN A 16 -14.32 -10.49 8.59
C ASN A 16 -13.75 -10.46 7.14
N ARG A 17 -12.51 -10.94 6.98
CA ARG A 17 -11.73 -10.94 5.72
C ARG A 17 -11.53 -9.56 5.11
N LYS A 18 -11.53 -8.50 5.93
CA LYS A 18 -11.08 -7.16 5.50
C LYS A 18 -9.59 -7.14 5.20
N ILE A 19 -8.83 -8.02 5.86
CA ILE A 19 -7.41 -8.22 5.60
C ILE A 19 -7.20 -9.71 5.33
N VAL A 20 -6.51 -10.03 4.25
CA VAL A 20 -6.13 -11.40 3.90
C VAL A 20 -4.62 -11.43 3.67
N TRP A 21 -3.96 -12.42 4.28
CA TRP A 21 -2.52 -12.59 4.22
C TRP A 21 -2.18 -13.82 3.40
N TYR A 22 -1.25 -13.63 2.47
CA TYR A 22 -0.71 -14.68 1.63
C TYR A 22 0.80 -14.80 1.85
N TYR A 23 1.31 -16.01 1.73
CA TYR A 23 2.75 -16.28 1.80
C TYR A 23 3.21 -17.13 0.63
N ALA A 24 4.27 -16.66 -0.03
CA ALA A 24 5.00 -17.39 -1.03
C ALA A 24 6.36 -17.80 -0.47
N LYS A 25 6.51 -19.10 -0.19
CA LYS A 25 7.77 -19.67 0.30
C LYS A 25 8.75 -19.88 -0.86
N ASN A 26 10.02 -19.58 -0.65
CA ASN A 26 11.07 -19.84 -1.63
C ASN A 26 11.47 -21.33 -1.66
N ILE A 27 10.62 -22.17 -2.25
CA ILE A 27 10.84 -23.62 -2.31
C ILE A 27 12.01 -24.04 -3.21
N ASN A 28 12.40 -23.18 -4.15
CA ASN A 28 13.45 -23.46 -5.13
C ASN A 28 14.82 -22.94 -4.70
N ASN A 29 14.95 -22.43 -3.46
CA ASN A 29 16.18 -21.85 -2.91
C ASN A 29 16.82 -20.80 -3.84
N ILE A 30 16.00 -19.97 -4.50
CA ILE A 30 16.48 -18.88 -5.34
C ILE A 30 17.25 -17.90 -4.44
N LEU A 31 18.51 -17.62 -4.79
CA LEU A 31 19.38 -16.72 -4.01
C LEU A 31 19.32 -15.27 -4.49
N LEU A 32 18.91 -15.06 -5.75
CA LEU A 32 18.82 -13.74 -6.36
C LEU A 32 17.42 -13.16 -6.14
N TYR A 33 17.34 -12.06 -5.38
CA TYR A 33 16.08 -11.39 -5.06
C TYR A 33 15.25 -11.04 -6.30
N HIS A 34 15.87 -10.51 -7.35
CA HIS A 34 15.16 -10.13 -8.56
C HIS A 34 14.57 -11.34 -9.31
N GLU A 35 15.26 -12.49 -9.31
CA GLU A 35 14.75 -13.73 -9.89
C GLU A 35 13.60 -14.30 -9.06
N PHE A 36 13.74 -14.29 -7.73
CA PHE A 36 12.69 -14.74 -6.83
C PHE A 36 11.41 -13.91 -7.01
N LEU A 37 11.51 -12.59 -6.96
CA LEU A 37 10.36 -11.69 -7.15
C LEU A 37 9.75 -11.84 -8.55
N ARG A 38 10.57 -11.95 -9.61
CA ARG A 38 10.09 -12.19 -10.97
C ARG A 38 9.32 -13.51 -11.09
N SER A 39 9.77 -14.56 -10.40
CA SER A 39 9.09 -15.86 -10.42
C SER A 39 7.67 -15.81 -9.82
N LEU A 40 7.43 -14.90 -8.87
CA LEU A 40 6.14 -14.72 -8.20
C LEU A 40 5.19 -13.78 -8.95
N MET A 41 5.68 -13.04 -9.93
CA MET A 41 4.93 -11.97 -10.60
C MET A 41 3.63 -12.45 -11.26
N PRO A 42 3.60 -13.58 -12.00
CA PRO A 42 2.34 -14.06 -12.60
C PRO A 42 1.26 -14.36 -11.56
N GLY A 43 1.64 -15.07 -10.49
CA GLY A 43 0.71 -15.42 -9.39
C GLY A 43 0.22 -14.18 -8.63
N MET A 44 1.10 -13.19 -8.43
CA MET A 44 0.72 -11.94 -7.76
C MET A 44 -0.26 -11.11 -8.61
N ILE A 45 -0.04 -11.02 -9.92
CA ILE A 45 -0.96 -10.35 -10.86
C ILE A 45 -2.34 -11.03 -10.82
N GLU A 46 -2.38 -12.35 -10.93
CA GLU A 46 -3.63 -13.12 -10.87
C GLU A 46 -4.38 -12.87 -9.56
N LEU A 47 -3.68 -13.01 -8.42
CA LEU A 47 -4.28 -12.83 -7.10
C LEU A 47 -4.86 -11.42 -6.92
N LEU A 48 -4.08 -10.38 -7.25
CA LEU A 48 -4.54 -9.00 -7.09
C LEU A 48 -5.67 -8.65 -8.06
N LYS A 49 -5.68 -9.21 -9.27
CA LYS A 49 -6.81 -9.10 -10.21
C LYS A 49 -8.10 -9.68 -9.61
N ILE A 50 -8.03 -10.85 -8.98
CA ILE A 50 -9.20 -11.49 -8.36
C ILE A 50 -9.75 -10.62 -7.22
N HIS A 51 -8.88 -10.04 -6.39
CA HIS A 51 -9.32 -9.19 -5.28
C HIS A 51 -9.92 -7.86 -5.76
N VAL A 52 -9.34 -7.22 -6.78
CA VAL A 52 -9.79 -5.90 -7.25
C VAL A 52 -11.08 -5.94 -8.07
N GLN A 53 -11.45 -7.10 -8.63
CA GLN A 53 -12.69 -7.27 -9.41
C GLN A 53 -13.96 -6.87 -8.63
N HIS A 54 -13.95 -7.01 -7.30
CA HIS A 54 -15.12 -6.76 -6.46
C HIS A 54 -15.11 -5.39 -5.78
N HIS A 55 -13.94 -4.86 -5.47
CA HIS A 55 -13.77 -3.56 -4.80
C HIS A 55 -12.32 -3.10 -4.95
N ALA A 56 -12.08 -1.79 -4.83
CA ALA A 56 -10.72 -1.29 -4.68
C ALA A 56 -10.02 -1.97 -3.49
N ILE A 57 -8.71 -2.12 -3.59
CA ILE A 57 -7.90 -2.74 -2.54
C ILE A 57 -6.70 -1.86 -2.21
N LYS A 58 -6.10 -2.15 -1.06
CA LYS A 58 -4.68 -1.84 -0.84
C LYS A 58 -3.91 -3.13 -0.73
N PHE A 59 -2.62 -3.10 -1.04
CA PHE A 59 -1.73 -4.19 -0.68
C PHE A 59 -0.38 -3.67 -0.21
N ASN A 60 0.33 -4.47 0.57
CA ASN A 60 1.73 -4.25 0.86
C ASN A 60 2.49 -5.59 0.87
N LEU A 61 3.80 -5.49 0.76
CA LEU A 61 4.70 -6.62 0.70
C LEU A 61 5.67 -6.59 1.89
N LYS A 62 6.04 -7.78 2.37
CA LYS A 62 7.14 -8.02 3.30
C LYS A 62 7.96 -9.18 2.78
N LEU A 63 9.19 -8.89 2.36
CA LEU A 63 10.17 -9.87 1.90
C LEU A 63 11.04 -10.30 3.08
N GLU A 64 11.12 -11.59 3.35
CA GLU A 64 11.89 -12.15 4.46
C GLU A 64 13.11 -12.91 3.94
N ALA A 65 14.25 -12.70 4.60
CA ALA A 65 15.50 -13.37 4.27
C ALA A 65 16.35 -13.57 5.51
N THR A 66 17.10 -14.66 5.53
CA THR A 66 18.04 -14.99 6.58
C THR A 66 19.45 -14.60 6.16
N TYR A 67 20.15 -13.91 7.06
CA TYR A 67 21.53 -13.45 6.89
C TYR A 67 22.41 -14.01 7.99
N ASN A 68 23.73 -14.03 7.79
CA ASN A 68 24.70 -14.33 8.84
C ASN A 68 25.90 -13.39 8.78
N ARG A 69 26.71 -13.37 9.85
CA ARG A 69 28.02 -12.75 9.81
C ARG A 69 29.07 -13.80 9.45
N PRO A 70 29.88 -13.59 8.41
CA PRO A 70 30.98 -14.49 8.12
C PRO A 70 31.92 -14.56 9.32
N ASN A 71 32.39 -15.77 9.62
CA ASN A 71 33.32 -16.08 10.71
C ASN A 71 32.80 -15.85 12.14
N VAL A 72 31.48 -15.66 12.32
CA VAL A 72 30.85 -15.64 13.65
C VAL A 72 29.88 -16.81 13.76
N PRO A 73 30.17 -17.82 14.62
CA PRO A 73 29.26 -18.93 14.88
C PRO A 73 27.89 -18.42 15.36
N ASP A 74 26.81 -19.10 14.96
CA ASP A 74 25.43 -18.81 15.38
C ASP A 74 24.95 -17.37 15.17
N SER A 75 25.51 -16.68 14.17
CA SER A 75 25.18 -15.29 13.83
C SER A 75 23.97 -15.13 12.88
N SER A 76 23.11 -16.16 12.80
CA SER A 76 21.95 -16.14 11.92
C SER A 76 20.93 -15.10 12.39
N GLU A 77 20.57 -14.19 11.49
CA GLU A 77 19.63 -13.11 11.75
C GLU A 77 18.58 -13.03 10.63
N ASN A 78 17.31 -13.06 11.01
CA ASN A 78 16.22 -12.82 10.07
C ASN A 78 16.07 -11.32 9.80
N ARG A 79 15.93 -10.96 8.52
CA ARG A 79 15.73 -9.59 8.04
C ARG A 79 14.49 -9.54 7.17
N ALA A 80 13.78 -8.42 7.28
CA ALA A 80 12.58 -8.18 6.52
C ALA A 80 12.58 -6.80 5.88
N PHE A 81 12.28 -6.74 4.59
CA PHE A 81 12.12 -5.52 3.80
C PHE A 81 10.64 -5.34 3.47
N LYS A 82 10.10 -4.12 3.56
CA LYS A 82 8.66 -3.86 3.55
C LYS A 82 8.28 -2.68 2.69
N THR A 83 7.21 -2.84 1.90
CA THR A 83 6.58 -1.69 1.26
C THR A 83 5.52 -1.06 2.16
N SER A 84 5.26 0.23 1.97
CA SER A 84 4.01 0.84 2.39
C SER A 84 2.83 0.25 1.62
N ALA A 85 1.62 0.41 2.15
CA ALA A 85 0.40 0.01 1.46
C ALA A 85 0.15 0.89 0.23
N VAL A 86 -0.19 0.26 -0.90
CA VAL A 86 -0.48 0.91 -2.18
C VAL A 86 -1.89 0.53 -2.63
N GLU A 87 -2.65 1.52 -3.07
CA GLU A 87 -3.99 1.34 -3.64
C GLU A 87 -3.95 0.68 -5.01
N ILE A 88 -4.94 -0.18 -5.29
CA ILE A 88 -5.26 -0.68 -6.62
C ILE A 88 -6.77 -0.50 -6.83
N PHE A 89 -7.11 0.13 -7.94
CA PHE A 89 -8.48 0.31 -8.42
C PHE A 89 -8.74 -0.62 -9.63
N PRO A 90 -10.01 -0.90 -9.98
CA PRO A 90 -10.33 -1.83 -11.08
C PRO A 90 -9.69 -1.49 -12.44
N ASP A 91 -9.44 -0.21 -12.68
CA ASP A 91 -8.85 0.36 -13.90
C ASP A 91 -7.34 0.62 -13.80
N SER A 92 -6.71 0.28 -12.67
CA SER A 92 -5.27 0.47 -12.45
C SER A 92 -4.43 -0.48 -13.29
N ASP A 93 -3.24 -0.03 -13.72
CA ASP A 93 -2.21 -0.93 -14.24
C ASP A 93 -1.55 -1.69 -13.08
N ILE A 94 -2.10 -2.88 -12.78
CA ILE A 94 -1.65 -3.75 -11.71
C ILE A 94 -0.18 -4.16 -11.91
N THR A 95 0.25 -4.38 -13.16
CA THR A 95 1.60 -4.83 -13.46
C THR A 95 2.61 -3.77 -13.09
N GLU A 96 2.38 -2.54 -13.54
CA GLU A 96 3.25 -1.40 -13.23
C GLU A 96 3.32 -1.13 -11.71
N ILE A 97 2.18 -1.21 -11.02
CA ILE A 97 2.11 -1.01 -9.57
C ILE A 97 2.94 -2.07 -8.83
N ILE A 98 2.87 -3.33 -9.25
CA ILE A 98 3.67 -4.43 -8.69
C ILE A 98 5.17 -4.19 -8.93
N GLU A 99 5.57 -3.83 -10.15
CA GLU A 99 6.97 -3.57 -10.48
C GLU A 99 7.56 -2.45 -9.61
N ARG A 100 6.81 -1.35 -9.43
CA ARG A 100 7.19 -0.26 -8.53
C ARG A 100 7.33 -0.73 -7.08
N ALA A 101 6.46 -1.63 -6.62
CA ALA A 101 6.57 -2.22 -5.28
C ALA A 101 7.82 -3.11 -5.13
N TYR A 102 8.15 -3.91 -6.14
CA TYR A 102 9.38 -4.71 -6.18
C TYR A 102 10.63 -3.85 -6.19
N ILE A 103 10.66 -2.77 -6.98
CA ILE A 103 11.78 -1.81 -6.97
C ILE A 103 11.97 -1.23 -5.57
N LYS A 104 10.89 -0.86 -4.86
CA LYS A 104 10.97 -0.36 -3.49
C LYS A 104 11.59 -1.39 -2.52
N LEU A 105 11.20 -2.66 -2.62
CA LEU A 105 11.79 -3.73 -1.80
C LEU A 105 13.29 -3.89 -2.06
N LEU A 106 13.69 -3.88 -3.34
CA LEU A 106 15.09 -4.01 -3.72
C LEU A 106 15.92 -2.82 -3.23
N ASN A 107 15.40 -1.60 -3.35
CA ASN A 107 16.05 -0.40 -2.83
C ASN A 107 16.24 -0.46 -1.31
N GLU A 108 15.21 -0.84 -0.55
CA GLU A 108 15.31 -0.98 0.91
C GLU A 108 16.35 -2.04 1.30
N LYS A 109 16.41 -3.14 0.55
CA LYS A 109 17.40 -4.20 0.72
C LYS A 109 18.82 -3.72 0.39
N ASP A 110 19.00 -2.95 -0.68
CA ASP A 110 20.30 -2.41 -1.07
C ASP A 110 20.78 -1.32 -0.11
N GLU A 111 19.88 -0.48 0.42
CA GLU A 111 20.20 0.44 1.51
C GLU A 111 20.68 -0.28 2.77
N TYR A 112 20.09 -1.43 3.09
CA TYR A 112 20.54 -2.27 4.20
C TYR A 112 21.94 -2.85 3.93
N SER A 113 22.21 -3.35 2.72
CA SER A 113 23.53 -3.87 2.33
C SER A 113 24.61 -2.78 2.24
N GLY A 114 24.26 -1.59 1.75
CA GLY A 114 25.18 -0.47 1.52
C GLY A 114 25.74 0.17 2.79
N ARG A 115 25.16 -0.14 3.97
CA ARG A 115 25.65 0.35 5.28
C ARG A 115 26.85 -0.43 5.83
N GLY A 116 27.50 -1.28 5.02
CA GLY A 116 28.71 -2.01 5.42
C GLY A 116 28.45 -3.00 6.56
N SER A 117 27.28 -3.62 6.58
CA SER A 117 26.79 -4.39 7.72
C SER A 117 27.59 -5.67 8.02
N GLY A 118 28.43 -6.12 7.07
CA GLY A 118 29.23 -7.34 7.21
C GLY A 118 28.39 -8.61 7.23
N PHE A 119 27.15 -8.56 6.75
CA PHE A 119 26.28 -9.73 6.67
C PHE A 119 26.23 -10.30 5.26
N ASN A 120 26.31 -11.62 5.17
CA ASN A 120 26.06 -12.38 3.95
C ASN A 120 24.65 -12.95 3.95
N ILE A 121 24.02 -12.95 2.79
CA ILE A 121 22.75 -13.64 2.62
C ILE A 121 22.97 -15.15 2.74
N VAL A 122 22.09 -15.81 3.50
CA VAL A 122 22.03 -17.27 3.63
C VAL A 122 20.88 -17.81 2.78
N SER A 123 19.69 -17.25 2.93
CA SER A 123 18.50 -17.66 2.19
C SER A 123 17.52 -16.50 2.02
N ILE A 124 16.78 -16.51 0.92
CA ILE A 124 15.50 -15.79 0.83
C ILE A 124 14.45 -16.76 1.35
N ASP A 125 13.71 -16.38 2.39
CA ASP A 125 12.76 -17.27 3.07
C ASP A 125 11.42 -17.28 2.32
N GLY A 126 10.94 -16.08 1.95
CA GLY A 126 9.70 -15.94 1.20
C GLY A 126 9.21 -14.50 1.10
N LEU A 127 8.05 -14.34 0.45
CA LEU A 127 7.34 -13.08 0.29
C LEU A 127 5.96 -13.17 0.93
N LEU A 128 5.70 -12.27 1.85
CA LEU A 128 4.39 -12.09 2.47
C LEU A 128 3.66 -10.93 1.80
N LEU A 129 2.42 -11.18 1.41
CA LEU A 129 1.51 -10.23 0.77
C LEU A 129 0.30 -10.03 1.68
N ALA A 130 0.03 -8.78 2.06
CA ALA A 130 -1.22 -8.41 2.70
C ALA A 130 -2.12 -7.72 1.69
N VAL A 131 -3.37 -8.15 1.61
CA VAL A 131 -4.41 -7.52 0.80
C VAL A 131 -5.49 -6.99 1.72
N TYR A 132 -5.83 -5.72 1.57
CA TYR A 132 -6.82 -5.00 2.36
C TYR A 132 -8.00 -4.64 1.46
N LYS A 133 -9.22 -4.92 1.92
CA LYS A 133 -10.43 -4.33 1.33
C LYS A 133 -10.37 -2.82 1.55
N TYR A 134 -10.45 -2.05 0.48
CA TYR A 134 -10.32 -0.60 0.54
C TYR A 134 -11.59 0.06 0.03
N THR A 135 -12.22 0.83 0.92
CA THR A 135 -13.26 1.78 0.53
C THR A 135 -12.57 3.14 0.41
N PRO A 136 -12.32 3.65 -0.80
CA PRO A 136 -11.82 5.00 -0.96
C PRO A 136 -12.76 5.98 -0.27
N MET A 137 -12.20 7.09 0.22
CA MET A 137 -13.03 8.16 0.76
C MET A 137 -13.92 8.67 -0.37
N SER A 138 -15.22 8.40 -0.27
CA SER A 138 -16.18 8.92 -1.23
C SER A 138 -16.32 10.41 -1.02
N GLY A 139 -16.32 11.17 -2.12
CA GLY A 139 -16.97 12.48 -2.13
C GLY A 139 -18.46 12.29 -1.88
N SER A 140 -19.08 13.31 -1.30
CA SER A 140 -20.53 13.42 -1.11
C SER A 140 -20.97 14.77 -1.67
N SER A 141 -22.27 14.99 -1.83
CA SER A 141 -22.83 16.33 -1.85
C SER A 141 -22.53 17.07 -0.54
N TYR A 142 -22.90 18.35 -0.50
CA TYR A 142 -22.81 19.23 0.68
C TYR A 142 -22.86 18.48 2.02
N ILE A 143 -21.78 18.61 2.79
CA ILE A 143 -21.66 18.11 4.15
C ILE A 143 -21.73 19.32 5.07
N GLU A 144 -22.61 19.28 6.07
CA GLU A 144 -22.69 20.33 7.07
C GLU A 144 -21.38 20.48 7.84
N LEU A 145 -20.91 21.72 7.98
CA LEU A 145 -19.73 22.00 8.79
C LEU A 145 -20.04 21.79 10.27
N PRO A 146 -19.08 21.31 11.07
CA PRO A 146 -19.18 21.37 12.52
C PRO A 146 -19.47 22.82 12.98
N ALA A 147 -20.42 22.98 13.90
CA ALA A 147 -20.92 24.30 14.33
C ALA A 147 -19.83 25.28 14.78
N PHE A 148 -18.68 24.81 15.26
CA PHE A 148 -17.54 25.67 15.61
C PHE A 148 -16.86 26.29 14.37
N ILE A 149 -16.75 25.56 13.25
CA ILE A 149 -16.16 26.07 12.00
C ILE A 149 -17.17 27.00 11.32
N ASP A 150 -18.43 26.58 11.25
CA ASP A 150 -19.51 27.36 10.63
C ASP A 150 -19.67 28.74 11.30
N ARG A 151 -19.69 28.77 12.65
CA ARG A 151 -19.78 30.03 13.41
C ARG A 151 -18.64 31.01 13.15
N LYS A 152 -17.45 30.54 12.77
CA LYS A 152 -16.32 31.42 12.43
C LYS A 152 -16.51 32.13 11.10
N ARG A 153 -17.42 31.65 10.23
CA ARG A 153 -17.75 32.24 8.92
C ARG A 153 -16.52 32.54 8.04
N ALA A 154 -15.45 31.78 8.26
CA ALA A 154 -14.15 31.97 7.61
C ALA A 154 -13.87 30.89 6.54
N THR A 155 -14.79 29.94 6.35
CA THR A 155 -14.70 28.88 5.35
C THR A 155 -15.91 28.99 4.44
N ILE A 156 -15.69 28.96 3.13
CA ILE A 156 -16.77 28.80 2.16
C ILE A 156 -17.09 27.30 2.13
N ASN A 157 -18.32 26.93 2.52
CA ASN A 157 -18.84 25.56 2.37
C ASN A 157 -19.85 25.54 1.22
N PRO A 158 -19.43 25.25 -0.04
CA PRO A 158 -20.31 25.30 -1.18
C PRO A 158 -21.47 24.32 -1.02
N GLN A 159 -22.70 24.83 -1.02
CA GLN A 159 -23.89 23.99 -1.10
C GLN A 159 -24.07 23.55 -2.55
N ASN A 160 -24.17 22.23 -2.76
CA ASN A 160 -24.44 21.65 -4.07
C ASN A 160 -25.51 20.56 -3.96
N VAL A 161 -26.43 20.54 -4.93
CA VAL A 161 -27.49 19.53 -5.06
C VAL A 161 -27.15 18.46 -6.12
N ASP A 162 -26.06 18.68 -6.85
CA ASP A 162 -25.50 17.77 -7.85
C ASP A 162 -24.40 16.88 -7.26
N GLN A 163 -23.77 16.04 -8.08
CA GLN A 163 -22.61 15.22 -7.72
C GLN A 163 -21.28 15.88 -8.14
N GLU A 164 -21.24 17.22 -8.19
CA GLU A 164 -20.07 17.99 -8.64
C GLU A 164 -19.33 18.68 -7.47
N CYS A 165 -19.36 18.10 -6.27
CA CYS A 165 -18.77 18.70 -5.05
C CYS A 165 -17.30 19.11 -5.22
N PHE A 166 -16.51 18.34 -5.99
CA PHE A 166 -15.11 18.64 -6.28
C PHE A 166 -14.95 19.91 -7.14
N LYS A 167 -15.79 20.07 -8.16
CA LYS A 167 -15.83 21.27 -9.01
C LYS A 167 -16.18 22.49 -8.15
N TRP A 168 -17.21 22.39 -7.31
CA TRP A 168 -17.62 23.48 -6.43
C TRP A 168 -16.55 23.84 -5.39
N ALA A 169 -15.84 22.85 -4.84
CA ALA A 169 -14.72 23.08 -3.93
C ALA A 169 -13.56 23.83 -4.60
N ILE A 170 -13.24 23.53 -5.87
CA ILE A 170 -12.23 24.29 -6.64
C ILE A 170 -12.73 25.70 -6.93
N LEU A 171 -13.98 25.85 -7.40
CA LEU A 171 -14.55 27.15 -7.74
C LEU A 171 -14.67 28.09 -6.53
N ALA A 172 -14.85 27.54 -5.31
CA ALA A 172 -14.89 28.32 -4.08
C ALA A 172 -13.64 29.20 -3.88
N ARG A 173 -12.46 28.75 -4.35
CA ARG A 173 -11.21 29.53 -4.32
C ARG A 173 -11.30 30.83 -5.13
N HIS A 174 -12.12 30.85 -6.18
CA HIS A 174 -12.25 31.98 -7.10
C HIS A 174 -13.33 32.98 -6.67
N VAL A 175 -13.99 32.77 -5.53
CA VAL A 175 -14.96 33.73 -4.99
C VAL A 175 -14.21 34.98 -4.55
N THR A 176 -14.40 36.08 -5.28
CA THR A 176 -13.71 37.37 -5.08
C THR A 176 -14.32 38.25 -3.99
N LYS A 177 -15.35 37.76 -3.28
CA LYS A 177 -15.97 38.53 -2.20
C LYS A 177 -14.92 38.77 -1.09
N PRO A 178 -14.83 40.00 -0.55
CA PRO A 178 -13.93 40.27 0.55
C PRO A 178 -14.27 39.34 1.72
N PRO A 179 -13.28 38.70 2.36
CA PRO A 179 -13.53 37.84 3.51
C PRO A 179 -14.14 38.69 4.63
N VAL A 180 -15.37 38.37 5.02
CA VAL A 180 -16.11 39.10 6.06
C VAL A 180 -15.45 38.93 7.42
N TYR A 181 -14.79 37.79 7.64
CA TYR A 181 -14.10 37.46 8.88
C TYR A 181 -12.73 36.85 8.55
N ARG A 182 -11.66 37.37 9.15
CA ARG A 182 -10.31 36.81 9.09
C ARG A 182 -10.06 36.01 10.38
N ILE A 183 -9.43 34.85 10.27
CA ILE A 183 -8.96 34.10 11.45
C ILE A 183 -7.58 34.68 11.82
N GLY A 184 -7.52 35.46 12.91
CA GLY A 184 -6.36 36.22 13.42
C GLY A 184 -6.59 37.73 13.22
N GLU A 185 -6.50 38.60 14.24
CA GLU A 185 -5.44 38.74 15.25
C GLU A 185 -5.84 38.29 16.67
N ASN A 186 -4.89 37.67 17.39
CA ASN A 186 -4.91 37.56 18.86
C ASN A 186 -4.26 38.82 19.45
#